data_AF-A0A8B9MJM4-F1
#
_entry.id   AF-A0A8B9MJM4-F1
#
_cell.length_a   1.000
_cell.length_b   1.000
_cell.length_c   1.000
_cell.angle_alpha   90.00
_cell.angle_beta   90.00
_cell.angle_gamma   90.00
#
_symmetry.space_group_name_H-M   'P 1'
#
loop_
_entity.id
_entity.type
_entity.pdbx_description
1 polymer ?
#
loop_
_entity_poly.entity_id
_entity_poly.type
_entity_poly.pdbx_seq_one_letter_code
_entity_poly.pdbx_strand_id
1 'polypeptide(L)'
;FLGCSYFPVLWMGTLGWTEGCSIRGLCPKRQSGAWRKISRMFAFSGSYTLLFIARSLQGVGSSCSSVAGMGMLASVYTDDEERGNAMGIALGGLAMGVLVGPPFGSIMYEFVGKSSPFLVLAALALLDGAVQLFVLQPSRAQAESQKGTPLLTLLKDPYIIIAAGSICFANMAIAMLEPALPIWMMETMCSKKWQLGVAFIPASISYLIGTNLFGILAHKMGRWLCALLGMLIVGISILCVPFAKNIYGLIAPNFGVGFAIGMVDSSMMPIMGYLVDLRHVSVYGSVYAIADVAFCMGFAIGPSAGGAIAKAIGFPWLMTIIGIVDILFAPLCFFLRSPPAKEEKMAILMDHNCPVKTKMYTQNNIQSYPIGDEEEYESDE
;
A
#
# COMPACT_ATOMS: atom_id res chain seq x y z
N PHE A 1 0.56 21.35 5.51
CA PHE A 1 0.06 20.82 4.22
C PHE A 1 1.12 20.08 3.42
N LEU A 2 2.20 20.70 2.93
CA LEU A 2 3.25 19.98 2.15
C LEU A 2 4.05 18.89 2.90
N GLY A 3 3.89 18.74 4.23
CA GLY A 3 4.54 17.71 5.05
C GLY A 3 3.64 16.53 5.46
N CYS A 4 2.35 16.52 5.10
CA CYS A 4 1.42 15.46 5.52
C CYS A 4 1.70 14.12 4.82
N SER A 5 2.12 14.13 3.56
CA SER A 5 2.48 12.91 2.81
C SER A 5 3.86 12.34 3.17
N TYR A 6 4.63 12.97 4.07
CA TYR A 6 5.98 12.52 4.45
C TYR A 6 5.97 11.40 5.49
N PHE A 7 5.06 11.48 6.46
CA PHE A 7 4.99 10.58 7.61
C PHE A 7 4.52 9.14 7.27
N PRO A 8 3.52 8.94 6.38
CA PRO A 8 3.07 7.61 5.96
C PRO A 8 4.16 6.84 5.23
N VAL A 9 4.86 7.52 4.32
CA VAL A 9 5.95 6.96 3.52
C VAL A 9 7.18 6.61 4.36
N LEU A 10 7.50 7.45 5.36
CA LEU A 10 8.61 7.19 6.28
C LEU A 10 8.34 5.91 7.09
N TRP A 11 7.11 5.73 7.61
CA TRP A 11 6.76 4.62 8.50
C TRP A 11 6.46 3.30 7.77
N MET A 12 5.87 3.35 6.58
CA MET A 12 5.79 2.20 5.67
C MET A 12 7.22 1.76 5.25
N GLY A 13 8.11 2.74 5.13
CA GLY A 13 9.56 2.58 5.01
C GLY A 13 10.28 2.14 6.29
N THR A 14 9.64 2.07 7.45
CA THR A 14 10.25 1.58 8.70
C THR A 14 9.78 0.16 9.02
N LEU A 15 8.47 -0.11 8.93
CA LEU A 15 7.87 -1.41 9.23
C LEU A 15 7.99 -2.43 8.08
N GLY A 16 7.93 -1.98 6.81
CA GLY A 16 8.22 -2.84 5.66
C GLY A 16 9.71 -3.06 5.41
N TRP A 17 10.59 -2.32 6.10
CA TRP A 17 12.04 -2.36 5.92
C TRP A 17 12.78 -3.17 6.97
N THR A 18 12.21 -3.37 8.16
CA THR A 18 12.85 -4.16 9.22
C THR A 18 13.06 -5.63 8.84
N GLU A 19 12.32 -6.14 7.84
CA GLU A 19 12.51 -7.51 7.32
C GLU A 19 12.85 -7.54 5.82
N GLY A 20 12.79 -6.39 5.14
CA GLY A 20 12.54 -6.32 3.69
C GLY A 20 13.71 -5.98 2.75
N CYS A 21 14.88 -5.57 3.25
CA CYS A 21 15.88 -4.91 2.40
C CYS A 21 17.25 -5.61 2.30
N SER A 22 17.25 -6.95 2.33
CA SER A 22 18.44 -7.75 1.99
C SER A 22 18.61 -8.04 0.48
N ILE A 23 17.76 -7.48 -0.40
CA ILE A 23 17.64 -7.97 -1.78
C ILE A 23 18.61 -7.32 -2.78
N ARG A 24 19.25 -6.16 -2.49
CA ARG A 24 20.18 -5.55 -3.48
C ARG A 24 21.48 -4.89 -2.98
N GLY A 25 21.71 -4.69 -1.68
CA GLY A 25 22.98 -4.12 -1.14
C GLY A 25 23.41 -2.71 -1.63
N LEU A 26 22.85 -2.22 -2.74
CA LEU A 26 23.17 -0.97 -3.44
C LEU A 26 22.09 0.11 -3.21
N CYS A 27 20.88 -0.28 -2.85
CA CYS A 27 19.78 0.64 -2.56
C CYS A 27 19.92 1.36 -1.20
N PRO A 28 20.22 0.69 -0.07
CA PRO A 28 20.14 1.34 1.25
C PRO A 28 21.17 2.47 1.44
N LYS A 29 22.42 2.28 0.99
CA LYS A 29 23.46 3.33 1.07
C LYS A 29 23.19 4.53 0.16
N ARG A 30 22.63 4.31 -1.03
CA ARG A 30 22.37 5.38 -2.01
C ARG A 30 21.09 6.16 -1.70
N GLN A 31 20.09 5.49 -1.15
CA GLN A 31 18.79 6.08 -0.80
C GLN A 31 18.90 6.89 0.51
N SER A 32 19.51 6.36 1.59
CA SER A 32 19.79 7.12 2.83
C SER A 32 20.64 8.39 2.58
N GLY A 33 21.59 8.33 1.64
CA GLY A 33 22.37 9.49 1.19
C GLY A 33 21.54 10.50 0.40
N ALA A 34 20.61 10.05 -0.43
CA ALA A 34 19.68 10.90 -1.18
C ALA A 34 18.67 11.60 -0.25
N TRP A 35 18.08 10.88 0.70
CA TRP A 35 17.19 11.45 1.72
C TRP A 35 17.88 12.54 2.56
N ARG A 36 19.15 12.32 2.93
CA ARG A 36 19.98 13.34 3.60
C ARG A 36 20.25 14.60 2.79
N LYS A 37 20.36 14.46 1.46
CA LYS A 37 20.55 15.61 0.55
C LYS A 37 19.22 16.32 0.32
N ILE A 38 18.14 15.59 0.10
CA ILE A 38 16.77 16.10 -0.09
C ILE A 38 16.32 16.94 1.12
N SER A 39 16.46 16.44 2.35
CA SER A 39 16.04 17.19 3.54
C SER A 39 16.88 18.46 3.79
N ARG A 40 18.19 18.43 3.49
CA ARG A 40 19.05 19.63 3.57
C ARG A 40 18.74 20.63 2.46
N MET A 41 18.43 20.15 1.26
CA MET A 41 17.96 20.96 0.15
C MET A 41 16.63 21.65 0.51
N PHE A 42 15.71 20.95 1.18
CA PHE A 42 14.46 21.53 1.67
C PHE A 42 14.65 22.66 2.69
N ALA A 43 15.64 22.56 3.57
CA ALA A 43 15.88 23.55 4.62
C ALA A 43 16.57 24.83 4.11
N PHE A 44 17.32 24.77 2.99
CA PHE A 44 18.11 25.89 2.44
C PHE A 44 17.66 26.36 1.05
N SER A 45 16.58 25.79 0.50
CA SER A 45 16.09 26.13 -0.83
C SER A 45 15.30 27.43 -0.86
N GLY A 46 15.88 28.48 -1.47
CA GLY A 46 15.15 29.68 -1.90
C GLY A 46 14.47 29.58 -3.26
N SER A 47 14.54 28.43 -3.96
CA SER A 47 14.07 28.29 -5.35
C SER A 47 13.05 27.16 -5.52
N TYR A 48 11.93 27.45 -6.18
CA TYR A 48 10.86 26.49 -6.49
C TYR A 48 11.39 25.24 -7.22
N THR A 49 12.32 25.42 -8.16
CA THR A 49 12.89 24.33 -8.96
C THR A 49 13.59 23.27 -8.10
N LEU A 50 14.28 23.70 -7.04
CA LEU A 50 15.02 22.79 -6.16
C LEU A 50 14.06 21.96 -5.29
N LEU A 51 12.96 22.57 -4.82
CA LEU A 51 11.89 21.88 -4.11
C LEU A 51 11.18 20.86 -5.00
N PHE A 52 10.94 21.21 -6.26
CA PHE A 52 10.33 20.32 -7.24
C PHE A 52 11.18 19.06 -7.48
N ILE A 53 12.46 19.23 -7.81
CA ILE A 53 13.39 18.10 -8.04
C ILE A 53 13.48 17.20 -6.81
N ALA A 54 13.59 17.81 -5.62
CA ALA A 54 13.66 17.09 -4.36
C ALA A 54 12.41 16.22 -4.11
N ARG A 55 11.21 16.71 -4.46
CA ARG A 55 9.96 15.95 -4.36
C ARG A 55 9.83 14.85 -5.39
N SER A 56 10.25 15.10 -6.63
CA SER A 56 10.26 14.08 -7.67
C SER A 56 11.15 12.90 -7.26
N LEU A 57 12.35 13.17 -6.75
CA LEU A 57 13.27 12.12 -6.29
C LEU A 57 12.72 11.36 -5.08
N GLN A 58 12.02 12.04 -4.18
CA GLN A 58 11.35 11.42 -3.05
C GLN A 58 10.24 10.46 -3.49
N GLY A 59 9.39 10.86 -4.44
CA GLY A 59 8.32 10.00 -4.97
C GLY A 59 8.86 8.73 -5.64
N VAL A 60 9.94 8.86 -6.40
CA VAL A 60 10.64 7.70 -6.99
C VAL A 60 11.22 6.79 -5.90
N GLY A 61 11.81 7.38 -4.84
CA GLY A 61 12.31 6.61 -3.71
C GLY A 61 11.20 5.87 -2.96
N SER A 62 10.06 6.53 -2.73
CA SER A 62 8.89 5.97 -2.04
C SER A 62 8.32 4.75 -2.77
N SER A 63 8.07 4.88 -4.07
CA SER A 63 7.50 3.81 -4.91
C SER A 63 8.42 2.59 -4.98
N CYS A 64 9.73 2.80 -5.11
CA CYS A 64 10.69 1.68 -5.08
C CYS A 64 10.63 0.92 -3.74
N SER A 65 10.48 1.65 -2.63
CA SER A 65 10.41 1.08 -1.29
C SER A 65 9.11 0.34 -1.03
N SER A 66 7.95 0.92 -1.38
CA SER A 66 6.63 0.32 -1.17
C SER A 66 6.48 -0.96 -2.00
N VAL A 67 6.85 -0.93 -3.27
CA VAL A 67 6.75 -2.08 -4.18
C VAL A 67 7.69 -3.21 -3.75
N ALA A 68 8.93 -2.90 -3.38
CA ALA A 68 9.88 -3.90 -2.91
C ALA A 68 9.44 -4.52 -1.58
N GLY A 69 8.96 -3.71 -0.63
CA GLY A 69 8.48 -4.18 0.67
C GLY A 69 7.28 -5.11 0.55
N MET A 70 6.25 -4.71 -0.21
CA MET A 70 5.06 -5.54 -0.42
C MET A 70 5.36 -6.81 -1.21
N GLY A 71 6.22 -6.72 -2.24
CA GLY A 71 6.66 -7.88 -3.01
C GLY A 71 7.45 -8.89 -2.17
N MET A 72 8.29 -8.41 -1.26
CA MET A 72 9.02 -9.28 -0.34
C MET A 72 8.09 -9.95 0.66
N LEU A 73 7.17 -9.19 1.25
CA LEU A 73 6.19 -9.73 2.19
C LEU A 73 5.35 -10.84 1.53
N ALA A 74 4.93 -10.63 0.28
CA ALA A 74 4.22 -11.64 -0.50
C ALA A 74 5.07 -12.87 -0.86
N SER A 75 6.40 -12.71 -1.01
CA SER A 75 7.30 -13.83 -1.29
C SER A 75 7.65 -14.65 -0.06
N VAL A 76 7.68 -14.03 1.12
CA VAL A 76 7.98 -14.70 2.39
C VAL A 76 6.74 -15.41 2.93
N TYR A 77 5.59 -14.73 2.89
CA TYR A 77 4.31 -15.29 3.33
C TYR A 77 3.57 -15.88 2.12
N THR A 78 3.78 -17.17 1.87
CA THR A 78 3.14 -17.89 0.76
C THR A 78 1.70 -18.28 1.06
N ASP A 79 1.35 -18.47 2.34
CA ASP A 79 -0.02 -18.76 2.74
C ASP A 79 -0.90 -17.51 2.61
N ASP A 80 -2.10 -17.67 2.05
CA ASP A 80 -2.95 -16.53 1.73
C ASP A 80 -3.47 -15.82 2.98
N GLU A 81 -3.72 -16.57 4.07
CA GLU A 81 -4.20 -16.03 5.36
C GLU A 81 -3.10 -15.25 6.08
N GLU A 82 -1.93 -15.86 6.24
CA GLU A 82 -0.76 -15.20 6.85
C GLU A 82 -0.33 -13.96 6.06
N ARG A 83 -0.35 -14.04 4.72
CA ARG A 83 -0.04 -12.90 3.84
C ARG A 83 -1.00 -11.74 4.05
N GLY A 84 -2.30 -12.01 4.14
CA GLY A 84 -3.32 -10.99 4.41
C GLY A 84 -3.08 -10.27 5.74
N ASN A 85 -2.79 -11.04 6.78
CA ASN A 85 -2.51 -10.49 8.11
C ASN A 85 -1.21 -9.66 8.12
N ALA A 86 -0.13 -10.17 7.53
CA ALA A 86 1.15 -9.47 7.43
C ALA A 86 1.01 -8.14 6.65
N MET A 87 0.30 -8.17 5.52
CA MET A 87 0.01 -6.97 4.73
C MET A 87 -0.86 -5.97 5.49
N GLY A 88 -1.84 -6.45 6.26
CA GLY A 88 -2.66 -5.63 7.13
C GLY A 88 -1.82 -4.88 8.18
N ILE A 89 -0.85 -5.54 8.82
CA ILE A 89 0.07 -4.93 9.78
C ILE A 89 0.97 -3.89 9.08
N ALA A 90 1.51 -4.23 7.90
CA ALA A 90 2.35 -3.31 7.12
C ALA A 90 1.59 -2.03 6.70
N LEU A 91 0.33 -2.18 6.26
CA LEU A 91 -0.57 -1.05 5.94
C LEU A 91 -1.02 -0.30 7.20
N GLY A 92 -1.18 -0.99 8.34
CA GLY A 92 -1.38 -0.35 9.64
C GLY A 92 -0.23 0.61 9.98
N GLY A 93 0.98 0.28 9.51
CA GLY A 93 2.12 1.18 9.56
C GLY A 93 1.91 2.48 8.79
N LEU A 94 1.49 2.37 7.54
CA LEU A 94 1.12 3.53 6.73
C LEU A 94 0.05 4.38 7.44
N ALA A 95 -0.95 3.74 8.04
CA ALA A 95 -2.03 4.40 8.76
C ALA A 95 -1.57 5.20 9.98
N MET A 96 -0.66 4.64 10.79
CA MET A 96 -0.05 5.35 11.91
C MET A 96 0.71 6.60 11.46
N GLY A 97 1.37 6.53 10.30
CA GLY A 97 2.02 7.69 9.73
C GLY A 97 1.02 8.79 9.36
N VAL A 98 -0.07 8.44 8.65
CA VAL A 98 -1.14 9.39 8.32
C VAL A 98 -1.79 9.96 9.59
N LEU A 99 -1.88 9.20 10.67
CA LEU A 99 -2.45 9.64 11.95
C LEU A 99 -1.59 10.68 12.66
N VAL A 100 -0.29 10.44 12.77
CA VAL A 100 0.62 11.32 13.52
C VAL A 100 1.01 12.54 12.69
N GLY A 101 1.13 12.41 11.36
CA GLY A 101 1.67 13.44 10.46
C GLY A 101 0.93 14.79 10.49
N PRO A 102 -0.34 14.87 10.08
CA PRO A 102 -1.08 16.13 9.99
C PRO A 102 -1.23 16.88 11.32
N PRO A 103 -1.57 16.24 12.45
CA PRO A 103 -1.63 16.91 13.76
C PRO A 103 -0.27 17.42 14.20
N PHE A 104 0.77 16.57 14.12
CA PHE A 104 2.13 16.94 14.50
C PHE A 104 2.64 18.12 13.65
N GLY A 105 2.46 18.04 12.33
CA GLY A 105 2.86 19.08 11.39
C GLY A 105 2.10 20.40 11.59
N SER A 106 0.81 20.33 11.93
CA SER A 106 -0.04 21.52 12.15
C SER A 106 0.29 22.22 13.46
N ILE A 107 0.48 21.46 14.56
CA ILE A 107 0.83 22.00 15.87
C ILE A 107 2.25 22.60 15.85
N MET A 108 3.24 21.89 15.31
CA MET A 108 4.61 22.40 15.23
C MET A 108 4.73 23.67 14.39
N TYR A 109 3.94 23.78 13.32
CA TYR A 109 3.90 24.98 12.48
C TYR A 109 3.34 26.20 13.23
N GLU A 110 2.32 26.01 14.08
CA GLU A 110 1.68 27.10 14.82
C GLU A 110 2.52 27.58 16.01
N PHE A 111 3.13 26.67 16.78
CA PHE A 111 3.82 27.02 18.03
C PHE A 111 5.32 27.30 17.90
N VAL A 112 6.03 26.64 16.98
CA VAL A 112 7.51 26.69 16.91
C VAL A 112 7.98 27.41 15.64
N GLY A 113 7.08 27.65 14.69
CA GLY A 113 7.35 28.37 13.45
C GLY A 113 7.57 27.46 12.24
N LYS A 114 7.69 28.09 11.07
CA LYS A 114 7.59 27.42 9.76
C LYS A 114 8.66 26.34 9.51
N SER A 115 9.85 26.50 10.07
CA SER A 115 11.00 25.61 9.80
C SER A 115 11.09 24.39 10.72
N SER A 116 10.41 24.44 11.88
CA SER A 116 10.46 23.38 12.90
C SER A 116 10.02 21.99 12.40
N PRO A 117 8.84 21.81 11.76
CA PRO A 117 8.39 20.48 11.36
C PRO A 117 9.36 19.81 10.37
N PHE A 118 10.02 20.59 9.51
CA PHE A 118 11.00 20.05 8.55
C PHE A 118 12.28 19.55 9.23
N LEU A 119 12.77 20.26 10.25
CA LEU A 119 13.95 19.85 11.01
C LEU A 119 13.68 18.57 11.82
N VAL A 120 12.52 18.47 12.46
CA VAL A 120 12.16 17.25 13.20
C VAL A 120 12.00 16.07 12.25
N LEU A 121 11.34 16.25 11.10
CA LEU A 121 11.25 15.21 10.08
C LEU A 121 12.62 14.78 9.56
N ALA A 122 13.55 15.73 9.36
CA ALA A 122 14.91 15.42 8.95
C ALA A 122 15.68 14.62 10.02
N ALA A 123 15.51 14.97 11.30
CA ALA A 123 16.11 14.25 12.42
C ALA A 123 15.54 12.83 12.56
N LEU A 124 14.22 12.68 12.46
CA LEU A 124 13.57 11.36 12.48
C LEU A 124 14.01 10.48 11.31
N ALA A 125 14.10 11.03 10.10
CA ALA A 125 14.59 10.30 8.93
C ALA A 125 16.08 9.89 9.06
N LEU A 126 16.89 10.70 9.75
CA LEU A 126 18.28 10.37 10.06
C LEU A 126 18.39 9.22 11.07
N LEU A 127 17.57 9.26 12.12
CA LEU A 127 17.51 8.20 13.13
C LEU A 127 17.03 6.89 12.50
N ASP A 128 15.95 6.93 11.73
CA ASP A 128 15.41 5.78 10.99
C ASP A 128 16.48 5.18 10.05
N GLY A 129 17.13 6.01 9.24
CA GLY A 129 18.19 5.56 8.36
C GLY A 129 19.43 5.02 9.10
N ALA A 130 19.71 5.50 10.31
CA ALA A 130 20.79 4.96 11.14
C ALA A 130 20.40 3.58 11.71
N VAL A 131 19.19 3.44 12.25
CA VAL A 131 18.66 2.17 12.74
C VAL A 131 18.67 1.11 11.63
N GLN A 132 18.20 1.47 10.44
CA GLN A 132 18.26 0.58 9.27
C GLN A 132 19.70 0.13 8.97
N LEU A 133 20.69 1.03 9.01
CA LEU A 133 22.09 0.67 8.77
C LEU A 133 22.67 -0.27 9.83
N PHE A 134 22.20 -0.18 11.08
CA PHE A 134 22.66 -1.07 12.18
C PHE A 134 21.94 -2.41 12.20
N VAL A 135 20.67 -2.47 11.81
CA VAL A 135 19.83 -3.68 11.87
C VAL A 135 19.94 -4.53 10.61
N LEU A 136 20.12 -3.92 9.43
CA LEU A 136 20.24 -4.67 8.17
C LEU A 136 21.61 -5.36 8.07
N GLN A 137 21.67 -6.60 8.53
CA GLN A 137 22.71 -7.53 8.10
C GLN A 137 22.40 -7.97 6.66
N PRO A 138 23.37 -7.89 5.73
CA PRO A 138 23.17 -8.35 4.37
C PRO A 138 23.10 -9.89 4.38
N SER A 139 21.89 -10.43 4.46
CA SER A 139 21.63 -11.83 4.22
C SER A 139 21.51 -12.04 2.71
N ARG A 140 22.29 -12.98 2.20
CA ARG A 140 22.51 -13.20 0.78
C ARG A 140 21.30 -13.96 0.19
N ALA A 141 20.23 -13.25 -0.13
CA ALA A 141 19.06 -13.87 -0.76
C ALA A 141 19.29 -14.08 -2.26
N GLN A 142 18.96 -15.29 -2.73
CA GLN A 142 19.10 -15.76 -4.09
C GLN A 142 18.26 -14.91 -5.05
N ALA A 143 18.88 -14.39 -6.11
CA ALA A 143 18.14 -13.71 -7.17
C ALA A 143 17.23 -14.72 -7.86
N GLU A 144 15.92 -14.55 -7.71
CA GLU A 144 14.94 -15.40 -8.38
C GLU A 144 14.99 -15.08 -9.89
N SER A 145 15.80 -15.85 -10.61
CA SER A 145 16.01 -15.78 -12.05
C SER A 145 14.84 -16.43 -12.80
N GLN A 146 13.61 -16.11 -12.44
CA GLN A 146 12.45 -16.51 -13.25
C GLN A 146 12.14 -15.40 -14.26
N LYS A 147 12.01 -15.78 -15.54
CA LYS A 147 11.40 -14.91 -16.56
C LYS A 147 9.95 -14.69 -16.15
N GLY A 148 9.69 -13.57 -15.47
CA GLY A 148 8.35 -13.19 -15.07
C GLY A 148 7.42 -13.02 -16.27
N THR A 149 6.12 -13.18 -16.04
CA THR A 149 5.11 -12.83 -17.04
C THR A 149 5.30 -11.35 -17.42
N PRO A 150 5.28 -10.99 -18.72
CA PRO A 150 5.44 -9.61 -19.14
C PRO A 150 4.35 -8.71 -18.53
N LEU A 151 4.74 -7.53 -18.03
CA LEU A 151 3.84 -6.54 -17.39
C LEU A 151 2.62 -6.21 -18.25
N LEU A 152 2.78 -6.18 -19.57
CA LEU A 152 1.69 -5.88 -20.50
C LEU A 152 0.58 -6.93 -20.46
N THR A 153 0.92 -8.19 -20.16
CA THR A 153 -0.05 -9.28 -20.01
C THR A 153 -0.79 -9.17 -18.68
N LEU A 154 -0.10 -8.76 -17.60
CA LEU A 154 -0.72 -8.48 -16.31
C LEU A 154 -1.68 -7.29 -16.41
N LEU A 155 -1.27 -6.23 -17.12
CA LEU A 155 -2.08 -5.03 -17.32
C LEU A 155 -3.30 -5.26 -18.22
N LYS A 156 -3.34 -6.37 -18.97
CA LYS A 156 -4.51 -6.79 -19.76
C LYS A 156 -5.46 -7.69 -18.98
N ASP A 157 -5.09 -8.15 -17.78
CA ASP A 157 -5.93 -9.03 -16.98
C ASP A 157 -7.06 -8.19 -16.34
N PRO A 158 -8.35 -8.44 -16.68
CA PRO A 158 -9.44 -7.59 -16.24
C PRO A 158 -9.59 -7.56 -14.71
N TYR A 159 -9.20 -8.62 -14.00
CA TYR A 159 -9.34 -8.69 -12.54
C TYR A 159 -8.27 -7.87 -11.82
N ILE A 160 -7.05 -7.82 -12.37
CA ILE A 160 -5.97 -6.97 -11.87
C ILE A 160 -6.32 -5.49 -12.12
N ILE A 161 -6.89 -5.17 -13.29
CA ILE A 161 -7.35 -3.80 -13.61
C ILE A 161 -8.47 -3.38 -12.66
N ILE A 162 -9.45 -4.23 -12.37
CA ILE A 162 -10.54 -3.89 -11.44
C ILE A 162 -9.97 -3.64 -10.03
N ALA A 163 -9.08 -4.51 -9.53
CA ALA A 163 -8.42 -4.30 -8.23
C ALA A 163 -7.61 -3.00 -8.19
N ALA A 164 -6.84 -2.72 -9.25
CA ALA A 164 -6.06 -1.48 -9.37
C ALA A 164 -6.99 -0.25 -9.46
N GLY A 165 -8.10 -0.35 -10.18
CA GLY A 165 -9.12 0.68 -10.27
C GLY A 165 -9.75 0.99 -8.91
N SER A 166 -10.09 -0.04 -8.12
CA SER A 166 -10.62 0.14 -6.75
C SER A 166 -9.65 0.93 -5.88
N ILE A 167 -8.35 0.58 -5.91
CA ILE A 167 -7.30 1.32 -5.18
C ILE A 167 -7.25 2.76 -5.67
N CYS A 168 -7.24 2.98 -7.00
CA CYS A 168 -7.15 4.32 -7.59
C CYS A 168 -8.33 5.22 -7.19
N PHE A 169 -9.56 4.74 -7.34
CA PHE A 169 -10.76 5.54 -7.07
C PHE A 169 -10.94 5.84 -5.58
N ALA A 170 -10.78 4.82 -4.71
CA ALA A 170 -10.83 5.03 -3.26
C ALA A 170 -9.79 6.05 -2.77
N ASN A 171 -8.56 5.98 -3.29
CA ASN A 171 -7.49 6.90 -2.90
C ASN A 171 -7.60 8.28 -3.58
N MET A 172 -8.19 8.37 -4.77
CA MET A 172 -8.51 9.65 -5.41
C MET A 172 -9.49 10.47 -4.55
N ALA A 173 -10.43 9.79 -3.90
CA ALA A 173 -11.43 10.38 -3.03
C ALA A 173 -10.80 11.14 -1.84
N ILE A 174 -9.89 10.51 -1.09
CA ILE A 174 -9.14 11.19 -0.02
C ILE A 174 -8.16 12.23 -0.57
N ALA A 175 -7.52 11.97 -1.72
CA ALA A 175 -6.59 12.91 -2.33
C ALA A 175 -7.26 14.20 -2.79
N MET A 176 -8.53 14.15 -3.22
CA MET A 176 -9.35 15.33 -3.50
C MET A 176 -9.80 16.03 -2.22
N LEU A 177 -10.16 15.26 -1.19
CA LEU A 177 -10.59 15.77 0.11
C LEU A 177 -9.47 16.54 0.82
N GLU A 178 -8.23 16.04 0.82
CA GLU A 178 -7.11 16.59 1.58
C GLU A 178 -6.81 18.08 1.32
N PRO A 179 -6.72 18.57 0.07
CA PRO A 179 -6.54 20.00 -0.21
C PRO A 179 -7.84 20.80 -0.16
N ALA A 180 -8.98 20.18 -0.47
CA ALA A 180 -10.26 20.89 -0.61
C ALA A 180 -10.94 21.14 0.74
N LEU A 181 -10.87 20.18 1.66
CA LEU A 181 -11.50 20.26 2.99
C LEU A 181 -10.99 21.43 3.83
N PRO A 182 -9.66 21.69 3.95
CA PRO A 182 -9.15 22.83 4.70
C PRO A 182 -9.54 24.17 4.10
N ILE A 183 -9.58 24.27 2.76
CA ILE A 183 -10.01 25.49 2.07
C ILE A 183 -11.47 25.77 2.42
N TRP A 184 -12.32 24.76 2.31
CA TRP A 184 -13.74 24.87 2.64
C TRP A 184 -13.99 25.18 4.12
N MET A 185 -13.20 24.59 5.04
CA MET A 185 -13.26 24.91 6.48
C MET A 185 -12.86 26.37 6.77
N MET A 186 -11.87 26.91 6.06
CA MET A 186 -11.46 28.31 6.21
C MET A 186 -12.54 29.27 5.68
N GLU A 187 -13.18 28.94 4.57
CA GLU A 187 -14.21 29.79 3.94
C GLU A 187 -15.56 29.74 4.70
N THR A 188 -15.97 28.56 5.18
CA THR A 188 -17.32 28.36 5.72
C THR A 188 -17.37 28.44 7.25
N MET A 189 -16.31 28.00 7.95
CA MET A 189 -16.35 27.78 9.41
C MET A 189 -15.36 28.66 10.20
N CYS A 190 -14.64 29.59 9.57
CA CYS A 190 -13.67 30.50 10.20
C CYS A 190 -12.76 29.83 11.25
N SER A 191 -12.30 28.61 10.96
CA SER A 191 -11.60 27.76 11.93
C SER A 191 -10.16 28.22 12.18
N LYS A 192 -9.66 28.00 13.40
CA LYS A 192 -8.26 28.28 13.76
C LYS A 192 -7.32 27.31 13.01
N LYS A 193 -6.10 27.75 12.70
CA LYS A 193 -5.14 26.99 11.86
C LYS A 193 -4.82 25.59 12.40
N TRP A 194 -4.70 25.41 13.71
CA TRP A 194 -4.50 24.09 14.32
C TRP A 194 -5.69 23.13 14.12
N GLN A 195 -6.92 23.63 13.99
CA GLN A 195 -8.12 22.79 13.82
C GLN A 195 -8.16 22.09 12.46
N LEU A 196 -7.48 22.64 11.45
CA LEU A 196 -7.40 22.07 10.10
C LEU A 196 -6.72 20.70 10.10
N GLY A 197 -5.64 20.53 10.88
CA GLY A 197 -4.96 19.24 11.01
C GLY A 197 -5.72 18.25 11.88
N VAL A 198 -6.42 18.74 12.91
CA VAL A 198 -7.23 17.91 13.82
C VAL A 198 -8.44 17.30 13.11
N ALA A 199 -8.98 17.95 12.07
CA ALA A 199 -10.10 17.44 11.29
C ALA A 199 -9.83 16.10 10.59
N PHE A 200 -8.56 15.75 10.34
CA PHE A 200 -8.15 14.48 9.72
C PHE A 200 -7.83 13.37 10.73
N ILE A 201 -7.79 13.66 12.03
CA ILE A 201 -7.56 12.65 13.07
C ILE A 201 -8.62 11.54 13.03
N PRO A 202 -9.93 11.83 12.94
CA PRO A 202 -10.95 10.80 12.86
C PRO A 202 -10.77 9.88 11.64
N ALA A 203 -10.41 10.44 10.49
CA ALA A 203 -10.11 9.68 9.27
C ALA A 203 -8.89 8.78 9.47
N SER A 204 -7.87 9.25 10.19
CA SER A 204 -6.65 8.47 10.37
C SER A 204 -6.81 7.35 11.41
N ILE A 205 -7.53 7.60 12.51
CA ILE A 205 -7.86 6.58 13.51
C ILE A 205 -8.73 5.49 12.87
N SER A 206 -9.74 5.89 12.11
CA SER A 206 -10.61 4.93 11.42
C SER A 206 -9.87 4.15 10.33
N TYR A 207 -8.94 4.77 9.60
CA TYR A 207 -8.08 4.08 8.65
C TYR A 207 -7.19 3.03 9.33
N LEU A 208 -6.62 3.36 10.49
CA LEU A 208 -5.86 2.40 11.30
C LEU A 208 -6.72 1.22 11.77
N ILE A 209 -7.94 1.50 12.25
CA ILE A 209 -8.89 0.46 12.66
C ILE A 209 -9.28 -0.40 11.45
N GLY A 210 -9.59 0.22 10.32
CA GLY A 210 -10.00 -0.45 9.09
C GLY A 210 -8.91 -1.38 8.54
N THR A 211 -7.68 -0.89 8.44
CA THR A 211 -6.55 -1.68 7.91
C THR A 211 -6.21 -2.90 8.78
N ASN A 212 -6.23 -2.75 10.11
CA ASN A 212 -5.91 -3.86 11.02
C ASN A 212 -7.06 -4.85 11.20
N LEU A 213 -8.30 -4.35 11.34
CA LEU A 213 -9.47 -5.21 11.56
C LEU A 213 -9.79 -6.03 10.30
N PHE A 214 -9.78 -5.40 9.12
CA PHE A 214 -10.12 -6.06 7.87
C PHE A 214 -8.97 -6.84 7.27
N GLY A 215 -7.72 -6.68 7.72
CA GLY A 215 -6.64 -7.60 7.37
C GLY A 215 -6.97 -9.06 7.74
N ILE A 216 -7.53 -9.27 8.94
CA ILE A 216 -7.92 -10.60 9.44
C ILE A 216 -9.35 -10.95 8.96
N LEU A 217 -10.28 -10.00 9.06
CA LEU A 217 -11.69 -10.27 8.81
C LEU A 217 -12.02 -10.48 7.32
N ALA A 218 -11.24 -9.91 6.40
CA ALA A 218 -11.48 -10.06 4.96
C ALA A 218 -11.36 -11.51 4.47
N HIS A 219 -10.65 -12.37 5.20
CA HIS A 219 -10.64 -13.81 4.91
C HIS A 219 -11.99 -14.47 5.18
N LYS A 220 -12.62 -14.17 6.32
CA LYS A 220 -13.89 -14.79 6.73
C LYS A 220 -15.09 -14.26 5.94
N MET A 221 -15.10 -12.97 5.64
CA MET A 221 -16.21 -12.32 4.91
C MET A 221 -16.06 -12.39 3.39
N GLY A 222 -14.85 -12.70 2.90
CA GLY A 222 -14.47 -12.63 1.51
C GLY A 222 -13.95 -11.25 1.12
N ARG A 223 -12.70 -11.19 0.63
CA ARG A 223 -11.99 -9.95 0.27
C ARG A 223 -12.73 -9.09 -0.75
N TRP A 224 -13.44 -9.72 -1.69
CA TRP A 224 -14.26 -9.03 -2.70
C TRP A 224 -15.44 -8.26 -2.07
N LEU A 225 -16.05 -8.81 -1.01
CA LEU A 225 -17.19 -8.19 -0.33
C LEU A 225 -16.72 -7.01 0.51
N CYS A 226 -15.59 -7.13 1.19
CA CYS A 226 -14.95 -6.02 1.90
C CYS A 226 -14.61 -4.86 0.94
N ALA A 227 -14.09 -5.16 -0.25
CA ALA A 227 -13.83 -4.14 -1.26
C ALA A 227 -15.11 -3.45 -1.77
N LEU A 228 -16.16 -4.23 -2.05
CA LEU A 228 -17.46 -3.72 -2.46
C LEU A 228 -18.06 -2.77 -1.40
N LEU A 229 -18.10 -3.23 -0.15
CA LEU A 229 -18.63 -2.46 0.96
C LEU A 229 -17.77 -1.21 1.22
N GLY A 230 -16.44 -1.34 1.17
CA GLY A 230 -15.51 -0.23 1.29
C GLY A 230 -15.79 0.86 0.25
N MET A 231 -15.86 0.51 -1.03
CA MET A 231 -16.16 1.49 -2.10
C MET A 231 -17.52 2.20 -1.90
N LEU A 232 -18.56 1.46 -1.49
CA LEU A 232 -19.87 2.06 -1.19
C LEU A 232 -19.81 3.01 0.02
N ILE A 233 -19.13 2.62 1.09
CA ILE A 233 -19.01 3.43 2.30
C ILE A 233 -18.17 4.69 2.01
N VAL A 234 -17.09 4.61 1.22
CA VAL A 234 -16.32 5.79 0.78
C VAL A 234 -17.26 6.76 0.06
N GLY A 235 -17.98 6.30 -0.96
CA GLY A 235 -18.82 7.17 -1.77
C GLY A 235 -19.96 7.82 -0.96
N ILE A 236 -20.64 7.06 -0.10
CA ILE A 236 -21.68 7.60 0.80
C ILE A 236 -21.07 8.60 1.79
N SER A 237 -19.91 8.29 2.37
CA SER A 237 -19.27 9.17 3.36
C SER A 237 -18.87 10.50 2.75
N ILE A 238 -18.33 10.51 1.53
CA ILE A 238 -17.95 11.73 0.82
C ILE A 238 -19.18 12.54 0.40
N LEU A 239 -20.27 11.90 0.01
CA LEU A 239 -21.55 12.58 -0.23
C LEU A 239 -22.09 13.27 1.03
N CYS A 240 -21.79 12.74 2.23
CA CYS A 240 -22.18 13.34 3.50
C CYS A 240 -21.29 14.52 3.94
N VAL A 241 -20.07 14.67 3.40
CA VAL A 241 -19.12 15.73 3.80
C VAL A 241 -19.69 17.15 3.60
N PRO A 242 -20.28 17.52 2.45
CA PRO A 242 -20.80 18.87 2.23
C PRO A 242 -21.99 19.26 3.13
N PHE A 243 -22.69 18.29 3.71
CA PHE A 243 -23.83 18.55 4.60
C PHE A 243 -23.41 18.95 6.02
N ALA A 244 -22.13 18.80 6.38
CA ALA A 244 -21.63 19.10 7.71
C ALA A 244 -21.52 20.62 7.96
N LYS A 245 -22.43 21.20 8.74
CA LYS A 245 -22.39 22.65 9.04
C LYS A 245 -21.39 23.05 10.12
N ASN A 246 -20.84 22.09 10.87
CA ASN A 246 -19.92 22.30 11.99
C ASN A 246 -18.75 21.30 11.93
N ILE A 247 -17.61 21.62 12.58
CA ILE A 247 -16.43 20.74 12.69
C ILE A 247 -16.82 19.36 13.25
N TYR A 248 -17.67 19.33 14.29
CA TYR A 248 -18.14 18.08 14.88
C TYR A 248 -18.96 17.23 13.90
N GLY A 249 -19.70 17.87 12.98
CA GLY A 249 -20.44 17.18 11.92
C GLY A 249 -19.55 16.56 10.85
N LEU A 250 -18.29 17.01 10.75
CA LEU A 250 -17.29 16.50 9.80
C LEU A 250 -16.61 15.22 10.30
N ILE A 251 -16.64 14.98 11.61
CA ILE A 251 -16.00 13.83 12.26
C ILE A 251 -16.59 12.52 11.72
N ALA A 252 -17.91 12.39 11.65
CA ALA A 252 -18.56 11.16 11.22
C ALA A 252 -18.30 10.82 9.73
N PRO A 253 -18.46 11.76 8.77
CA PRO A 253 -18.05 11.53 7.38
C PRO A 253 -16.57 11.19 7.23
N ASN A 254 -15.66 11.93 7.88
CA ASN A 254 -14.23 11.66 7.80
C ASN A 254 -13.86 10.29 8.39
N PHE A 255 -14.50 9.90 9.49
CA PHE A 255 -14.35 8.56 10.06
C PHE A 255 -14.81 7.48 9.07
N GLY A 256 -15.95 7.69 8.39
CA GLY A 256 -16.45 6.77 7.37
C GLY A 256 -15.48 6.63 6.18
N VAL A 257 -14.95 7.75 5.68
CA VAL A 257 -13.95 7.76 4.60
C VAL A 257 -12.69 6.98 4.99
N GLY A 258 -12.10 7.30 6.14
CA GLY A 258 -10.89 6.64 6.61
C GLY A 258 -11.07 5.14 6.82
N PHE A 259 -12.15 4.74 7.51
CA PHE A 259 -12.49 3.33 7.74
C PHE A 259 -12.62 2.56 6.42
N ALA A 260 -13.32 3.14 5.45
CA ALA A 260 -13.64 2.50 4.20
C ALA A 260 -12.43 2.37 3.27
N ILE A 261 -11.55 3.38 3.21
CA ILE A 261 -10.27 3.27 2.49
C ILE A 261 -9.40 2.18 3.13
N GLY A 262 -9.37 2.10 4.47
CA GLY A 262 -8.64 1.05 5.18
C GLY A 262 -9.15 -0.35 4.85
N MET A 263 -10.46 -0.49 4.68
CA MET A 263 -11.10 -1.73 4.23
C MET A 263 -10.72 -2.10 2.79
N VAL A 264 -10.67 -1.12 1.87
CA VAL A 264 -10.28 -1.34 0.46
C VAL A 264 -8.80 -1.72 0.37
N ASP A 265 -7.89 -0.96 0.98
CA ASP A 265 -6.45 -1.20 0.88
C ASP A 265 -6.04 -2.56 1.47
N SER A 266 -6.58 -2.89 2.66
CA SER A 266 -6.31 -4.19 3.32
C SER A 266 -6.85 -5.38 2.55
N SER A 267 -7.90 -5.21 1.74
CA SER A 267 -8.50 -6.29 0.95
C SER A 267 -7.90 -6.41 -0.45
N MET A 268 -7.51 -5.29 -1.08
CA MET A 268 -7.00 -5.26 -2.46
C MET A 268 -5.53 -5.66 -2.56
N MET A 269 -4.67 -5.31 -1.60
CA MET A 269 -3.27 -5.71 -1.65
C MET A 269 -3.09 -7.24 -1.61
N PRO A 270 -3.80 -8.00 -0.76
CA PRO A 270 -3.74 -9.45 -0.77
C PRO A 270 -4.47 -10.10 -1.97
N ILE A 271 -5.58 -9.51 -2.45
CA ILE A 271 -6.27 -10.05 -3.65
C ILE A 271 -5.38 -10.00 -4.87
N MET A 272 -4.54 -8.97 -4.99
CA MET A 272 -3.56 -8.86 -6.06
C MET A 272 -2.51 -9.96 -5.99
N GLY A 273 -1.99 -10.28 -4.80
CA GLY A 273 -1.11 -11.44 -4.61
C GLY A 273 -1.80 -12.74 -5.04
N TYR A 274 -3.03 -12.95 -4.59
CA TYR A 274 -3.82 -14.13 -4.94
C TYR A 274 -4.08 -14.28 -6.43
N LEU A 275 -4.39 -13.19 -7.15
CA LEU A 275 -4.60 -13.22 -8.60
C LEU A 275 -3.35 -13.65 -9.39
N VAL A 276 -2.17 -13.29 -8.87
CA VAL A 276 -0.89 -13.67 -9.48
C VAL A 276 -0.65 -15.15 -9.29
N ASP A 277 -0.85 -15.64 -8.06
CA ASP A 277 -0.72 -17.07 -7.74
C ASP A 277 -1.69 -17.92 -8.57
N LEU A 278 -2.83 -17.36 -8.95
CA LEU A 278 -3.85 -18.08 -9.71
C LEU A 278 -3.59 -18.09 -11.23
N ARG A 279 -2.95 -17.06 -11.80
CA ARG A 279 -2.94 -16.83 -13.27
C ARG A 279 -1.59 -16.60 -13.92
N HIS A 280 -0.60 -16.25 -13.12
CA HIS A 280 0.70 -15.82 -13.62
C HIS A 280 1.81 -16.52 -12.86
N VAL A 281 3.05 -16.30 -13.31
CA VAL A 281 4.23 -16.66 -12.52
C VAL A 281 4.28 -15.70 -11.33
N SER A 282 4.59 -16.20 -10.14
CA SER A 282 4.57 -15.52 -8.83
C SER A 282 5.63 -14.41 -8.69
N VAL A 283 5.71 -13.51 -9.67
CA VAL A 283 6.54 -12.31 -9.63
C VAL A 283 5.73 -11.17 -8.98
N TYR A 284 5.60 -11.25 -7.66
CA TYR A 284 4.79 -10.32 -6.86
C TYR A 284 5.15 -8.84 -7.07
N GLY A 285 6.45 -8.53 -7.23
CA GLY A 285 6.90 -7.16 -7.42
C GLY A 285 6.28 -6.45 -8.64
N SER A 286 5.98 -7.19 -9.71
CA SER A 286 5.33 -6.63 -10.91
C SER A 286 3.89 -6.18 -10.63
N VAL A 287 3.20 -6.83 -9.70
CA VAL A 287 1.76 -6.63 -9.47
C VAL A 287 1.56 -5.56 -8.41
N TYR A 288 2.38 -5.58 -7.38
CA TYR A 288 2.46 -4.46 -6.45
C TYR A 288 2.96 -3.17 -7.12
N ALA A 289 3.76 -3.25 -8.19
CA ALA A 289 4.07 -2.08 -9.01
C ALA A 289 2.83 -1.52 -9.72
N ILE A 290 1.93 -2.37 -10.24
CA ILE A 290 0.66 -1.94 -10.83
C ILE A 290 -0.24 -1.30 -9.76
N ALA A 291 -0.29 -1.89 -8.56
CA ALA A 291 -1.03 -1.34 -7.42
C ALA A 291 -0.53 0.06 -7.03
N ASP A 292 0.79 0.20 -6.88
CA ASP A 292 1.44 1.47 -6.48
C ASP A 292 1.27 2.55 -7.56
N VAL A 293 1.33 2.18 -8.84
CA VAL A 293 1.01 3.11 -9.94
C VAL A 293 -0.44 3.58 -9.86
N ALA A 294 -1.38 2.68 -9.58
CA ALA A 294 -2.80 3.04 -9.45
C ALA A 294 -3.05 3.95 -8.25
N PHE A 295 -2.43 3.65 -7.10
CA PHE A 295 -2.42 4.51 -5.92
C PHE A 295 -1.86 5.90 -6.24
N CYS A 296 -0.68 5.97 -6.87
CA CYS A 296 -0.05 7.23 -7.27
C CYS A 296 -0.90 8.01 -8.28
N MET A 297 -1.59 7.32 -9.20
CA MET A 297 -2.47 7.95 -10.18
C MET A 297 -3.65 8.65 -9.49
N GLY A 298 -4.26 8.01 -8.49
CA GLY A 298 -5.30 8.64 -7.66
C GLY A 298 -4.82 9.91 -6.97
N PHE A 299 -3.62 9.87 -6.36
CA PHE A 299 -3.02 11.04 -5.70
C PHE A 299 -2.50 12.13 -6.66
N ALA A 300 -2.18 11.80 -7.91
CA ALA A 300 -1.76 12.78 -8.91
C ALA A 300 -2.96 13.47 -9.57
N ILE A 301 -3.96 12.68 -9.97
CA ILE A 301 -5.17 13.19 -10.66
C ILE A 301 -6.11 13.86 -9.66
N GLY A 302 -6.23 13.34 -8.44
CA GLY A 302 -7.15 13.82 -7.40
C GLY A 302 -7.05 15.33 -7.16
N PRO A 303 -5.94 15.86 -6.60
CA PRO A 303 -5.78 17.29 -6.35
C PRO A 303 -5.82 18.14 -7.64
N SER A 304 -5.28 17.62 -8.75
CA SER A 304 -5.20 18.34 -10.02
C SER A 304 -6.59 18.59 -10.63
N ALA A 305 -7.42 17.54 -10.72
CA ALA A 305 -8.80 17.64 -11.18
C ALA A 305 -9.69 18.28 -10.11
N GLY A 306 -9.48 17.93 -8.83
CA GLY A 306 -10.27 18.41 -7.70
C GLY A 306 -10.15 19.93 -7.51
N GLY A 307 -8.95 20.49 -7.65
CA GLY A 307 -8.74 21.94 -7.59
C GLY A 307 -9.44 22.70 -8.72
N ALA A 308 -9.42 22.17 -9.95
CA ALA A 308 -10.10 22.77 -11.10
C ALA A 308 -11.63 22.72 -10.95
N ILE A 309 -12.16 21.56 -10.54
CA ILE A 309 -13.61 21.37 -10.33
C ILE A 309 -14.11 22.20 -9.14
N ALA A 310 -13.37 22.22 -8.03
CA ALA A 310 -13.72 23.04 -6.86
C ALA A 310 -13.81 24.52 -7.22
N LYS A 311 -12.91 25.02 -8.07
CA LYS A 311 -12.94 26.42 -8.53
C LYS A 311 -14.10 26.71 -9.49
N ALA A 312 -14.47 25.76 -10.35
CA ALA A 312 -15.47 25.97 -11.39
C ALA A 312 -16.92 25.77 -10.91
N ILE A 313 -17.18 24.72 -10.12
CA ILE A 313 -18.53 24.25 -9.76
C ILE A 313 -18.76 24.28 -8.23
N GLY A 314 -17.70 24.46 -7.45
CA GLY A 314 -17.75 24.53 -5.98
C GLY A 314 -17.49 23.20 -5.27
N PHE A 315 -17.16 23.29 -3.99
CA PHE A 315 -16.80 22.15 -3.13
C PHE A 315 -17.89 21.06 -3.01
N PRO A 316 -19.19 21.37 -2.85
CA PRO A 316 -20.23 20.34 -2.74
C PRO A 316 -20.34 19.46 -4.00
N TRP A 317 -20.23 20.06 -5.18
CA TRP A 317 -20.31 19.34 -6.45
C TRP A 317 -19.09 18.45 -6.69
N LEU A 318 -17.89 18.91 -6.30
CA LEU A 318 -16.69 18.08 -6.32
C LEU A 318 -16.90 16.78 -5.52
N MET A 319 -17.37 16.90 -4.27
CA MET A 319 -17.61 15.75 -3.39
C MET A 319 -18.73 14.84 -3.92
N THR A 320 -19.74 15.42 -4.56
CA THR A 320 -20.83 14.65 -5.16
C THR A 320 -20.36 13.83 -6.36
N ILE A 321 -19.56 14.42 -7.25
CA ILE A 321 -19.06 13.73 -8.45
C ILE A 321 -18.19 12.55 -8.05
N ILE A 322 -17.22 12.74 -7.16
CA ILE A 322 -16.32 11.66 -6.73
C ILE A 322 -17.08 10.55 -5.99
N GLY A 323 -18.02 10.91 -5.11
CA GLY A 323 -18.82 9.92 -4.39
C GLY A 323 -19.71 9.08 -5.31
N ILE A 324 -20.28 9.68 -6.37
CA ILE A 324 -21.03 8.93 -7.39
C ILE A 324 -20.10 8.01 -8.19
N VAL A 325 -18.91 8.47 -8.56
CA VAL A 325 -17.92 7.65 -9.29
C VAL A 325 -17.52 6.42 -8.47
N ASP A 326 -17.27 6.58 -7.17
CA ASP A 326 -16.93 5.46 -6.28
C ASP A 326 -18.07 4.44 -6.15
N ILE A 327 -19.32 4.93 -6.00
CA ILE A 327 -20.51 4.07 -5.95
C ILE A 327 -20.74 3.34 -7.26
N LEU A 328 -20.53 4.00 -8.41
CA LEU A 328 -20.65 3.38 -9.73
C LEU A 328 -19.56 2.35 -9.99
N PHE A 329 -18.36 2.53 -9.43
CA PHE A 329 -17.27 1.56 -9.55
C PHE A 329 -17.47 0.35 -8.64
N ALA A 330 -18.11 0.51 -7.47
CA ALA A 330 -18.36 -0.56 -6.50
C ALA A 330 -18.88 -1.89 -7.10
N PRO A 331 -19.94 -1.95 -7.94
CA PRO A 331 -20.44 -3.21 -8.49
C PRO A 331 -19.41 -4.00 -9.31
N LEU A 332 -18.37 -3.35 -9.87
CA LEU A 332 -17.30 -4.06 -10.57
C LEU A 332 -16.49 -4.97 -9.63
N CYS A 333 -16.43 -4.66 -8.33
CA CYS A 333 -15.83 -5.53 -7.32
C CYS A 333 -16.52 -6.90 -7.22
N PHE A 334 -17.77 -7.04 -7.67
CA PHE A 334 -18.47 -8.33 -7.68
C PHE A 334 -17.78 -9.34 -8.60
N PHE A 335 -17.13 -8.90 -9.67
CA PHE A 335 -16.38 -9.78 -10.56
C PHE A 335 -15.19 -10.45 -9.84
N LEU A 336 -14.67 -9.88 -8.76
CA LEU A 336 -13.58 -10.48 -7.96
C LEU A 336 -14.05 -11.63 -7.05
N ARG A 337 -15.36 -11.94 -7.02
CA ARG A 337 -15.92 -13.02 -6.18
C ARG A 337 -15.40 -14.41 -6.55
N SER A 338 -15.23 -14.67 -7.84
CA SER A 338 -14.81 -15.98 -8.35
C SER A 338 -13.93 -15.79 -9.58
N PRO A 339 -12.66 -15.35 -9.42
CA PRO A 339 -11.76 -15.25 -10.55
C PRO A 339 -11.51 -16.66 -11.11
N PRO A 340 -11.81 -16.94 -12.39
CA PRO A 340 -11.45 -18.21 -13.00
C PRO A 340 -9.92 -18.39 -12.96
N ALA A 341 -9.48 -19.56 -12.52
CA ALA A 341 -8.09 -19.99 -12.66
C ALA A 341 -7.78 -20.31 -14.12
N LYS A 342 -6.52 -20.12 -14.56
CA LYS A 342 -6.09 -20.59 -15.88
C LYS A 342 -6.22 -22.11 -15.95
N GLU A 343 -6.63 -22.62 -17.11
CA GLU A 343 -6.85 -24.04 -17.39
C GLU A 343 -5.68 -24.94 -16.96
N GLU A 344 -4.43 -24.48 -17.11
CA GLU A 344 -3.23 -25.20 -16.68
C GLU A 344 -3.13 -25.41 -15.16
N LYS A 345 -3.53 -24.43 -14.34
CA LYS A 345 -3.56 -24.56 -12.87
C LYS A 345 -4.83 -25.26 -12.38
N MET A 346 -5.94 -25.16 -13.12
CA MET A 346 -7.13 -25.98 -12.86
C MET A 346 -6.84 -27.48 -13.04
N ALA A 347 -6.06 -27.85 -14.06
CA ALA A 347 -5.65 -29.23 -14.27
C ALA A 347 -4.83 -29.78 -13.08
N ILE A 348 -3.88 -29.01 -12.55
CA ILE A 348 -3.07 -29.39 -11.37
C ILE A 348 -3.91 -29.48 -10.09
N LEU A 349 -4.84 -28.52 -9.89
CA LEU A 349 -5.75 -28.52 -8.73
C LEU A 349 -6.77 -29.67 -8.79
N MET A 350 -7.18 -30.09 -9.99
CA MET A 350 -8.04 -31.26 -10.19
C MET A 350 -7.27 -32.58 -10.03
N ASP A 351 -6.00 -32.63 -10.40
CA ASP A 351 -5.15 -33.82 -10.26
C ASP A 351 -4.84 -34.14 -8.78
N HIS A 352 -4.69 -33.11 -7.93
CA HIS A 352 -4.60 -33.27 -6.47
C HIS A 352 -5.89 -33.82 -5.81
N ASN A 353 -7.03 -33.73 -6.49
CA ASN A 353 -8.32 -34.25 -6.02
C ASN A 353 -8.66 -35.63 -6.60
N CYS A 354 -7.75 -36.27 -7.34
CA CYS A 354 -7.91 -37.67 -7.69
C CYS A 354 -7.49 -38.58 -6.51
N PRO A 355 -8.35 -39.51 -6.06
CA PRO A 355 -7.94 -40.48 -5.06
C PRO A 355 -6.80 -41.31 -5.68
N VAL A 356 -5.60 -41.18 -5.11
CA VAL A 356 -4.46 -42.02 -5.42
C VAL A 356 -4.91 -43.47 -5.29
N LYS A 357 -5.19 -44.13 -6.40
CA LYS A 357 -5.25 -45.59 -6.44
C LYS A 357 -3.83 -46.06 -6.26
N THR A 358 -3.45 -46.27 -5.01
CA THR A 358 -2.26 -47.03 -4.65
C THR A 358 -2.45 -48.43 -5.24
N LYS A 359 -1.91 -48.68 -6.43
CA LYS A 359 -1.69 -50.05 -6.88
C LYS A 359 -0.58 -50.59 -5.99
N MET A 360 -0.99 -51.31 -4.94
CA MET A 360 -0.09 -52.23 -4.24
C MET A 360 0.44 -53.21 -5.28
N TYR A 361 1.70 -53.05 -5.68
CA TYR A 361 2.44 -54.12 -6.30
C TYR A 361 2.83 -55.08 -5.18
N THR A 362 2.15 -56.23 -5.13
CA THR A 362 2.53 -57.35 -4.29
C THR A 362 3.92 -57.83 -4.73
N GLN A 363 4.95 -57.44 -4.01
CA GLN A 363 6.31 -57.91 -4.26
C GLN A 363 6.50 -59.28 -3.60
N ASN A 364 5.98 -60.32 -4.27
CA ASN A 364 6.54 -61.66 -4.13
C ASN A 364 7.78 -61.72 -5.02
N ASN A 365 8.97 -61.48 -4.45
CA ASN A 365 10.11 -62.35 -4.72
C ASN A 365 11.28 -62.05 -3.78
N ILE A 366 11.69 -63.13 -3.13
CA ILE A 366 12.97 -63.32 -2.47
C ILE A 366 14.06 -63.15 -3.54
N GLN A 367 14.92 -62.15 -3.41
CA GLN A 367 16.31 -62.29 -3.84
C GLN A 367 17.22 -61.22 -3.20
N SER A 368 18.08 -61.76 -2.35
CA SER A 368 19.25 -61.20 -1.69
C SER A 368 20.21 -60.49 -2.64
N TYR A 369 20.73 -59.32 -2.24
CA TYR A 369 22.07 -58.85 -2.61
C TYR A 369 22.76 -58.22 -1.38
N PRO A 370 24.09 -58.44 -1.22
CA PRO A 370 24.82 -58.19 0.01
C PRO A 370 25.40 -56.77 0.12
N ILE A 371 25.79 -56.42 1.35
CA ILE A 371 26.57 -55.25 1.76
C ILE A 371 28.07 -55.63 1.74
N GLY A 372 28.92 -54.68 1.33
CA GLY A 372 30.40 -54.69 1.42
C GLY A 372 31.01 -54.18 0.10
N ASP A 373 32.04 -53.35 0.02
CA ASP A 373 32.96 -52.75 1.00
C ASP A 373 33.55 -51.45 0.39
N GLU A 374 34.10 -50.62 1.27
CA GLU A 374 35.27 -49.70 1.13
C GLU A 374 35.73 -49.23 -0.26
N GLU A 375 35.94 -47.90 -0.42
CA GLU A 375 37.23 -47.38 -0.92
C GLU A 375 37.37 -45.86 -0.66
N GLU A 376 38.50 -45.54 -0.03
CA GLU A 376 39.03 -44.23 0.36
C GLU A 376 39.39 -43.35 -0.84
N TYR A 377 39.33 -42.02 -0.66
CA TYR A 377 40.09 -41.08 -1.47
C TYR A 377 40.97 -40.24 -0.53
N GLU A 378 42.28 -40.53 -0.52
CA GLU A 378 43.33 -39.61 -0.11
C GLU A 378 44.49 -39.66 -1.12
N SER A 379 44.83 -38.46 -1.62
CA SER A 379 46.12 -37.95 -2.15
C SER A 379 47.19 -38.90 -2.71
N ASP A 380 47.65 -38.64 -3.94
CA ASP A 380 48.96 -37.99 -4.22
C ASP A 380 49.25 -37.84 -5.73
N GLU A 381 50.00 -36.78 -6.04
CA GLU A 381 50.71 -36.37 -7.29
C GLU A 381 49.93 -35.83 -8.51
#